data_AF-A0A7U4DMQ6-F1
#
_entry.id   AF-A0A7U4DMQ6-F1
#
_cell.length_a   1.000
_cell.length_b   1.000
_cell.length_c   1.000
_cell.angle_alpha   90.00
_cell.angle_beta   90.00
_cell.angle_gamma   90.00
#
_symmetry.space_group_name_H-M   'P 1'
#
loop_
_entity.id
_entity.type
_entity.pdbx_description
1 polymer ?
#
loop_
_entity_poly.entity_id
_entity_poly.type
_entity_poly.pdbx_seq_one_letter_code
_entity_poly.pdbx_strand_id
1 'polypeptide(L)' 'MELKENQAALILQASAEGEITVDVQALNLQGFASALCHALAMKLMNDEQLQGELMDMLEAEEKPEKPAD' A
#
# COMPACT_ATOMS: atom_id res chain seq x y z
N MET A 1 7.56 14.70 -4.15
CA MET A 1 7.82 14.91 -2.72
C MET A 1 9.23 14.44 -2.45
N GLU A 2 10.06 15.18 -1.71
CA GLU A 2 11.42 14.73 -1.37
C GLU A 2 11.40 14.01 -0.02
N LEU A 3 11.90 12.78 0.01
CA LEU A 3 12.01 11.98 1.23
C LEU A 3 13.24 12.41 2.05
N LYS A 4 13.15 12.27 3.38
CA LYS A 4 14.30 12.46 4.28
C LYS A 4 15.03 11.12 4.53
N GLU A 5 16.23 11.17 5.13
CA GLU A 5 17.07 9.98 5.38
C GLU A 5 16.38 8.87 6.19
N ASN A 6 15.47 9.22 7.11
CA ASN A 6 14.73 8.28 7.95
C ASN A 6 13.32 7.97 7.41
N GLN A 7 13.04 8.32 6.16
CA GLN A 7 11.76 8.09 5.52
C GLN A 7 11.92 7.13 4.35
N ALA A 8 10.88 6.31 4.18
CA ALA A 8 10.66 5.48 3.02
C ALA A 8 9.19 5.60 2.63
N ALA A 9 8.90 5.41 1.35
CA ALA A 9 7.56 5.41 0.80
C ALA A 9 7.29 4.06 0.13
N LEU A 10 6.10 3.52 0.42
CA LEU A 10 5.51 2.45 -0.38
C LEU A 10 4.67 3.12 -1.47
N ILE A 11 5.00 2.87 -2.73
CA ILE A 11 4.34 3.45 -3.88
C ILE A 11 3.50 2.36 -4.52
N LEU A 12 2.18 2.55 -4.53
CA LEU A 12 1.26 1.68 -5.25
C LEU A 12 0.86 2.36 -6.56
N GLN A 13 0.92 1.62 -7.66
CA GLN A 13 0.42 2.09 -8.96
C GLN A 13 -0.54 1.05 -9.51
N ALA A 14 -1.73 1.51 -9.91
CA ALA A 14 -2.67 0.68 -10.64
C ALA A 14 -2.48 0.89 -12.14
N SER A 15 -2.33 -0.19 -12.89
CA SER A 15 -2.38 -0.15 -14.35
C SER A 15 -3.81 0.09 -14.83
N ALA A 16 -3.97 0.42 -16.12
CA ALA A 16 -5.29 0.56 -16.73
C ALA A 16 -6.11 -0.76 -16.74
N GLU A 17 -5.42 -1.89 -16.55
CA GLU A 17 -6.01 -3.24 -16.50
C GLU A 17 -6.35 -3.66 -15.05
N GLY A 18 -6.07 -2.80 -14.07
CA GLY A 18 -6.32 -3.04 -12.65
C GLY A 18 -5.22 -3.83 -11.94
N GLU A 19 -4.07 -4.06 -12.58
CA GLU A 19 -2.92 -4.67 -11.93
C GLU A 19 -2.25 -3.67 -10.97
N ILE A 20 -1.98 -4.11 -9.74
CA ILE A 20 -1.28 -3.28 -8.75
C ILE A 20 0.21 -3.62 -8.77
N THR A 21 1.04 -2.62 -9.05
CA THR A 21 2.49 -2.69 -8.79
C THR A 21 2.81 -1.99 -7.48
N VAL A 22 3.82 -2.50 -6.78
CA VAL A 22 4.26 -1.96 -5.49
C VAL A 22 5.76 -1.74 -5.53
N ASP A 23 6.17 -0.50 -5.31
CA ASP A 23 7.57 -0.07 -5.28
C ASP A 23 7.93 0.54 -3.92
N VAL A 24 9.20 0.45 -3.56
CA VAL A 24 9.74 1.11 -2.36
C VAL A 24 10.71 2.19 -2.77
N GLN A 25 10.46 3.41 -2.31
CA GLN A 25 11.37 4.54 -2.50
C GLN A 25 11.96 4.97 -1.16
N ALA A 26 13.28 5.07 -1.06
CA ALA A 26 13.98 5.56 0.13
C ALA A 26 15.32 6.18 -0.25
N LEU A 27 15.81 7.15 0.54
CA LEU A 27 17.19 7.66 0.40
C LEU A 27 18.21 6.68 1.00
N ASN A 28 17.84 6.01 2.10
CA ASN A 28 18.67 5.01 2.76
C ASN A 28 17.99 3.64 2.72
N LEU A 29 18.41 2.79 1.77
CA LEU A 29 17.84 1.46 1.57
C LEU A 29 18.10 0.50 2.74
N GLN A 30 19.14 0.76 3.55
CA GLN A 30 19.53 -0.05 4.71
C GLN A 30 18.88 0.46 6.01
N GLY A 31 18.17 1.58 5.95
CA GLY A 31 17.47 2.15 7.10
C GLY A 31 16.25 1.32 7.51
N PHE A 32 15.88 1.41 8.79
CA PHE A 32 14.74 0.69 9.34
C PHE A 32 13.43 0.96 8.57
N ALA A 33 13.18 2.22 8.18
CA ALA A 33 11.99 2.59 7.41
C ALA A 33 11.95 1.88 6.04
N SER A 34 13.08 1.81 5.33
CA SER A 34 13.20 1.09 4.06
C SER A 34 12.97 -0.42 4.25
N ALA A 35 13.62 -1.01 5.26
CA ALA A 35 13.45 -2.42 5.58
C ALA A 35 12.00 -2.78 5.90
N LEU A 36 11.30 -1.91 6.65
CA LEU A 36 9.88 -2.10 6.96
C LEU A 36 9.00 -1.95 5.71
N CYS A 37 9.23 -0.93 4.86
CA CYS A 37 8.51 -0.79 3.59
C CYS A 37 8.71 -2.00 2.67
N HIS A 38 9.93 -2.54 2.59
CA HIS A 38 10.20 -3.77 1.83
C HIS A 38 9.45 -4.98 2.40
N ALA A 39 9.46 -5.17 3.71
CA ALA A 39 8.72 -6.26 4.35
C ALA A 39 7.21 -6.14 4.09
N LEU A 40 6.66 -4.93 4.17
CA LEU A 40 5.26 -4.66 3.84
C LEU A 40 4.95 -4.93 2.37
N ALA A 41 5.81 -4.50 1.44
CA ALA A 41 5.66 -4.79 0.01
C ALA A 41 5.61 -6.30 -0.25
N MET A 42 6.56 -7.05 0.33
CA MET A 42 6.60 -8.51 0.19
C MET A 42 5.35 -9.17 0.78
N LYS A 43 4.91 -8.74 1.96
CA LYS A 43 3.72 -9.28 2.61
C LYS A 43 2.48 -8.99 1.75
N LEU A 44 2.32 -7.76 1.29
CA LEU A 44 1.21 -7.35 0.43
C LEU A 44 1.18 -8.15 -0.88
N MET A 45 2.32 -8.42 -1.51
CA MET A 45 2.36 -9.17 -2.78
C MET A 45 2.11 -10.67 -2.65
N ASN A 46 2.39 -11.28 -1.50
CA ASN A 46 2.39 -12.75 -1.34
C ASN A 46 1.34 -13.28 -0.36
N ASP A 47 0.57 -12.41 0.30
CA ASP A 47 -0.44 -12.79 1.28
C ASP A 47 -1.84 -12.48 0.75
N GLU A 48 -2.48 -13.48 0.14
CA GLU A 48 -3.83 -13.38 -0.39
C GLU A 48 -4.88 -13.05 0.69
N GLN A 49 -4.65 -13.49 1.94
CA GLN A 49 -5.56 -13.17 3.04
C GLN A 49 -5.50 -11.68 3.36
N LEU A 50 -4.30 -11.12 3.50
CA LEU A 50 -4.13 -9.68 3.72
C LEU A 50 -4.69 -8.87 2.54
N GLN A 51 -4.45 -9.30 1.30
CA GLN A 51 -5.01 -8.63 0.12
C GLN A 51 -6.54 -8.62 0.17
N GLY A 52 -7.17 -9.75 0.50
CA GLY A 52 -8.63 -9.85 0.65
C GLY A 52 -9.17 -8.94 1.74
N GLU A 53 -8.56 -8.95 2.93
CA GLU A 53 -8.94 -8.08 4.04
C GLU A 53 -8.85 -6.60 3.67
N LEU A 54 -7.81 -6.19 2.92
CA LEU A 54 -7.66 -4.82 2.45
C LEU A 54 -8.73 -4.43 1.42
N MET A 55 -9.08 -5.33 0.50
CA MET A 55 -10.15 -5.08 -0.48
C MET A 55 -11.51 -4.94 0.22
N ASP A 56 -11.82 -5.82 1.18
CA ASP A 56 -13.04 -5.73 1.98
C ASP A 56 -13.13 -4.39 2.74
N MET A 57 -12.01 -3.91 3.28
CA MET A 57 -11.94 -2.61 3.94
C MET A 57 -12.24 -1.45 2.99
N LEU A 58 -11.69 -1.49 1.77
CA LEU A 58 -11.92 -0.45 0.76
C LEU A 58 -13.38 -0.44 0.27
N GLU A 59 -13.96 -1.62 0.02
CA GLU A 59 -15.38 -1.73 -0.39
C GLU A 59 -16.35 -1.29 0.72
N ALA A 60 -15.97 -1.45 1.98
CA ALA A 60 -16.76 -0.97 3.11
C ALA A 60 -16.80 0.56 3.20
N GLU A 61 -15.72 1.24 2.80
CA GLU A 61 -15.63 2.72 2.77
C GLU A 61 -16.39 3.35 1.59
N GLU A 62 -16.61 2.61 0.50
CA GLU A 62 -17.34 3.10 -0.69
C GLU A 62 -18.88 3.03 -0.59
N LYS A 63 -19.45 2.41 0.45
CA LYS A 63 -20.90 2.44 0.66
C LYS A 63 -21.32 3.85 1.13
N PRO A 64 -22.02 4.65 0.30
CA PRO A 64 -22.58 5.91 0.79
C PRO A 64 -23.53 5.58 1.94
N GLU A 65 -23.40 6.29 3.07
CA GLU A 65 -24.47 6.37 4.05
C GLU A 65 -25.74 6.72 3.27
N LYS A 66 -26.69 5.79 3.20
CA LYS A 66 -28.01 6.02 2.62
C LYS A 66 -28.55 7.30 3.27
N PRO A 67 -29.02 8.30 2.51
CA PRO A 67 -29.71 9.42 3.13
C PRO A 67 -30.92 8.83 3.85
N ALA A 68 -31.01 9.09 5.16
CA ALA A 68 -32.18 8.77 5.95
C ALA A 68 -33.39 9.46 5.30
N ASP A 69 -34.44 8.66 5.02
CA ASP A 69 -35.74 9.11 4.49
C ASP A 69 -36.31 10.33 5.24
#